data_AF-A0A2X1AIJ5-F1
#
_entry.id   AF-A0A2X1AIJ5-F1
#
_cell.length_a   1.000
_cell.length_b   1.000
_cell.length_c   1.000
_cell.angle_alpha   90.00
_cell.angle_beta   90.00
_cell.angle_gamma   90.00
#
_symmetry.space_group_name_H-M   'P 1'
#
loop_
_entity.id
_entity.type
_entity.pdbx_description
1 polymer ?
#
loop_
_entity_poly.entity_id
_entity_poly.type
_entity_poly.pdbx_seq_one_letter_code
_entity_poly.pdbx_strand_id
1 'polypeptide(L)'
;MSNDMIRVVDLDKENRRSKKWLIVVILLLMIASGSTLYLWWDQDVNFEAYKTDVGKTASNSLGRLTLNEVIIDDNQILLNATFEPGKEFKPDHQVFFFPQILVNGQDYMVRNGGQSIAKSANVYTIYNSIKMDDFPADEQLELVIRYKDWNVETPIEKPWEFQVDASQEQLQQDREIFSIDKKVKHIDQQEITIDKVVSTPISTTIYFHAEESVVNDALHFKIQSKSGQSWAFATPYPLNKEGTRWGSRVDALYLTEKNYTLIPINKEGSKIGAAIKIKKDE
;
A
#
# COMPACT_ATOMS: atom_id res chain seq x y z
N MET A 1 14.77 -17.63 -23.85
CA MET A 1 13.87 -18.75 -23.50
C MET A 1 12.62 -18.12 -22.88
N SER A 2 11.48 -18.51 -23.44
CA SER A 2 10.07 -18.08 -23.29
C SER A 2 9.70 -16.84 -22.46
N ASN A 3 9.13 -15.85 -23.16
CA ASN A 3 8.19 -14.85 -22.66
C ASN A 3 6.81 -15.50 -22.50
N ASP A 4 6.25 -15.51 -21.29
CA ASP A 4 4.82 -15.76 -21.09
C ASP A 4 4.08 -14.44 -20.90
N MET A 5 3.60 -13.94 -22.03
CA MET A 5 2.68 -12.84 -22.16
C MET A 5 1.25 -13.42 -22.01
N ILE A 6 0.56 -13.06 -20.93
CA ILE A 6 -0.83 -13.48 -20.72
C ILE A 6 -1.71 -12.84 -21.80
N ARG A 7 -2.09 -13.65 -22.78
CA ARG A 7 -3.16 -13.35 -23.75
C ARG A 7 -4.50 -13.33 -23.02
N VAL A 8 -5.13 -12.16 -22.95
CA VAL A 8 -6.56 -12.05 -22.63
C VAL A 8 -7.33 -12.37 -23.91
N VAL A 9 -8.17 -13.41 -23.81
CA VAL A 9 -8.98 -13.97 -24.90
C VAL A 9 -10.13 -13.01 -25.23
N ASP A 10 -10.24 -12.69 -26.51
CA ASP A 10 -11.36 -12.00 -27.13
C ASP A 10 -12.57 -12.94 -27.17
N LEU A 11 -13.71 -12.52 -26.61
CA LEU A 11 -14.98 -13.26 -26.68
C LEU A 11 -16.02 -12.35 -27.34
N ASP A 12 -16.06 -12.36 -28.67
CA ASP A 12 -17.16 -11.76 -29.42
C ASP A 12 -18.39 -12.71 -29.48
N LYS A 13 -19.57 -12.09 -29.47
CA LYS A 13 -20.92 -12.54 -29.87
C LYS A 13 -21.21 -14.05 -30.02
N GLU A 14 -22.08 -14.57 -29.14
CA GLU A 14 -23.36 -15.19 -29.53
C GLU A 14 -24.23 -15.57 -28.31
N ASN A 15 -25.56 -15.60 -28.52
CA ASN A 15 -26.61 -16.12 -27.63
C ASN A 15 -27.06 -15.27 -26.41
N ARG A 16 -27.74 -14.15 -26.70
CA ARG A 16 -28.66 -13.44 -25.80
C ARG A 16 -30.05 -14.09 -25.80
N ARG A 17 -30.40 -14.91 -24.80
CA ARG A 17 -31.76 -14.92 -24.18
C ARG A 17 -31.98 -15.94 -23.04
N SER A 18 -31.21 -17.04 -22.92
CA SER A 18 -31.44 -18.05 -21.87
C SER A 18 -30.66 -17.86 -20.56
N LYS A 19 -29.67 -16.95 -20.52
CA LYS A 19 -28.79 -16.75 -19.34
C LYS A 19 -29.34 -15.84 -18.24
N LYS A 20 -30.50 -15.18 -18.45
CA LYS A 20 -31.00 -14.17 -17.50
C LYS A 20 -31.53 -14.74 -16.18
N TRP A 21 -32.00 -16.00 -16.16
CA TRP A 21 -32.49 -16.62 -14.92
C TRP A 21 -31.40 -17.34 -14.11
N LEU A 22 -30.34 -17.83 -14.77
CA LEU A 22 -29.23 -18.52 -14.08
C LEU A 22 -28.32 -17.53 -13.33
N ILE A 23 -28.15 -16.31 -13.86
CA ILE A 23 -27.32 -15.26 -13.22
C ILE A 23 -27.98 -14.70 -11.96
N VAL A 24 -29.32 -14.62 -11.91
CA VAL A 24 -30.04 -14.12 -10.73
C VAL A 24 -29.97 -15.09 -9.56
N VAL A 25 -29.95 -16.41 -9.81
CA VAL A 25 -29.83 -17.43 -8.75
C VAL A 25 -28.41 -17.51 -8.18
N ILE A 26 -27.37 -17.30 -9.00
CA ILE A 26 -25.97 -17.26 -8.53
C ILE A 26 -25.71 -15.98 -7.72
N LEU A 27 -26.31 -14.85 -8.10
CA LEU A 27 -26.22 -13.61 -7.31
C LEU A 27 -26.96 -13.69 -5.97
N LEU A 28 -28.07 -14.43 -5.88
CA LEU A 28 -28.80 -14.61 -4.62
C LEU A 28 -28.13 -15.61 -3.66
N LEU A 29 -27.36 -16.59 -4.16
CA LEU A 29 -26.64 -17.54 -3.32
C LEU A 29 -25.33 -17.00 -2.75
N MET A 30 -24.69 -16.02 -3.40
CA MET A 30 -23.53 -15.32 -2.81
C MET A 30 -23.92 -14.36 -1.66
N ILE A 31 -25.21 -14.10 -1.46
CA ILE A 31 -25.72 -13.36 -0.29
C ILE A 31 -25.87 -14.29 0.93
N ALA A 32 -25.96 -15.61 0.74
CA ALA A 32 -26.22 -16.57 1.82
C ALA A 32 -24.99 -17.33 2.34
N SER A 33 -23.85 -17.31 1.62
CA SER A 33 -22.62 -17.96 2.04
C SER A 33 -21.43 -17.00 2.06
N GLY A 34 -21.21 -16.34 3.21
CA GLY A 34 -19.86 -15.99 3.64
C GLY A 34 -19.17 -14.79 2.97
N SER A 35 -19.92 -13.80 2.50
CA SER A 35 -19.36 -12.50 2.11
C SER A 35 -19.92 -11.37 2.97
N THR A 36 -19.83 -11.50 4.29
CA THR A 36 -19.99 -10.38 5.24
C THR A 36 -18.76 -9.45 5.26
N LEU A 37 -17.95 -9.45 4.20
CA LEU A 37 -16.68 -8.72 4.09
C LEU A 37 -16.81 -7.31 3.50
N TYR A 38 -18.04 -6.81 3.27
CA TYR A 38 -18.28 -5.49 2.66
C TYR A 38 -19.22 -4.58 3.45
N LEU A 39 -19.39 -4.81 4.76
CA LEU A 39 -20.34 -4.03 5.57
C LEU A 39 -19.74 -3.37 6.82
N TRP A 40 -18.42 -3.35 7.00
CA TRP A 40 -17.76 -2.61 8.11
C TRP A 40 -16.71 -1.60 7.60
N TRP A 41 -17.04 -0.86 6.55
CA TRP A 41 -16.33 0.38 6.21
C TRP A 41 -17.23 1.56 6.64
N ASP A 42 -17.56 1.60 7.92
CA ASP A 42 -18.48 2.61 8.50
C ASP A 42 -17.96 3.16 9.83
N GLN A 43 -16.63 3.28 9.93
CA GLN A 43 -16.08 4.44 10.61
C GLN A 43 -15.63 5.37 9.49
N ASP A 44 -16.22 6.56 9.42
CA ASP A 44 -15.58 7.72 8.80
C ASP A 44 -14.24 7.93 9.51
N VAL A 45 -13.21 7.18 9.10
CA VAL A 45 -11.86 7.40 9.58
C VAL A 45 -11.44 8.74 8.99
N ASN A 46 -11.58 9.77 9.80
CA ASN A 46 -11.26 11.12 9.42
C ASN A 46 -9.75 11.28 9.38
N PHE A 47 -9.18 11.30 8.17
CA PHE A 47 -7.74 11.48 7.97
C PHE A 47 -7.33 12.96 7.86
N GLU A 48 -8.24 13.92 8.04
CA GLU A 48 -7.95 15.36 7.92
C GLU A 48 -6.85 15.81 8.89
N ALA A 49 -6.78 15.21 10.08
CA ALA A 49 -5.75 15.53 11.07
C ALA A 49 -4.34 15.05 10.68
N TYR A 50 -4.22 14.14 9.71
CA TYR A 50 -2.96 13.48 9.35
C TYR A 50 -2.43 13.89 7.98
N LYS A 51 -3.18 14.72 7.25
CA LYS A 51 -2.81 15.14 5.90
C LYS A 51 -2.18 16.53 5.91
N THR A 52 -1.27 16.72 4.98
CA THR A 52 -0.80 18.03 4.54
C THR A 52 -1.57 18.42 3.29
N ASP A 53 -2.40 19.46 3.38
CA ASP A 53 -3.05 20.05 2.21
C ASP A 53 -2.03 20.81 1.36
N VAL A 54 -1.97 20.50 0.06
CA VAL A 54 -1.04 21.10 -0.89
C VAL A 54 -1.76 21.98 -1.90
N GLY A 55 -2.71 21.41 -2.65
CA GLY A 55 -3.51 22.12 -3.66
C GLY A 55 -2.71 22.85 -4.76
N LYS A 56 -1.46 22.45 -5.04
CA LYS A 56 -0.58 23.12 -6.02
C LYS A 56 -0.69 22.44 -7.38
N THR A 57 -0.73 23.22 -8.45
CA THR A 57 -0.77 22.72 -9.84
C THR A 57 0.52 23.00 -10.58
N ALA A 58 1.02 22.00 -11.30
CA ALA A 58 2.07 22.13 -12.31
C ALA A 58 1.51 21.74 -13.70
N SER A 59 2.18 22.16 -14.77
CA SER A 59 1.73 21.89 -16.16
C SER A 59 2.89 21.58 -17.09
N ASN A 60 2.66 20.66 -18.03
CA ASN A 60 3.57 20.32 -19.11
C ASN A 60 2.77 19.93 -20.36
N SER A 61 3.43 19.33 -21.37
CA SER A 61 2.79 18.89 -22.60
C SER A 61 1.73 17.78 -22.41
N LEU A 62 1.83 16.98 -21.35
CA LEU A 62 0.87 15.91 -21.03
C LEU A 62 -0.41 16.45 -20.40
N GLY A 63 -0.35 17.59 -19.72
CA GLY A 63 -1.50 18.21 -19.07
C GLY A 63 -1.16 18.94 -17.77
N ARG A 64 -2.19 19.11 -16.95
CA ARG A 64 -2.10 19.71 -15.61
C ARG A 64 -2.13 18.60 -14.57
N LEU A 65 -1.21 18.65 -13.62
CA LEU A 65 -1.22 17.81 -12.44
C LEU A 65 -1.33 18.69 -11.21
N THR A 66 -2.35 18.47 -10.40
CA THR A 66 -2.55 19.13 -9.12
C THR A 66 -2.24 18.15 -8.01
N LEU A 67 -1.18 18.39 -7.22
CA LEU A 67 -0.93 17.64 -6.00
C LEU A 67 -1.90 18.19 -4.94
N ASN A 68 -2.82 17.35 -4.50
CA ASN A 68 -3.87 17.76 -3.57
C ASN A 68 -3.39 17.62 -2.14
N GLU A 69 -2.94 16.42 -1.77
CA GLU A 69 -2.67 16.04 -0.38
C GLU A 69 -1.47 15.10 -0.30
N VAL A 70 -0.76 15.19 0.83
CA VAL A 70 0.33 14.30 1.22
C VAL A 70 0.06 13.77 2.62
N ILE A 71 0.24 12.47 2.83
CA ILE A 71 0.23 11.85 4.15
C ILE A 71 1.53 11.06 4.30
N ILE A 72 2.19 11.20 5.45
CA ILE A 72 3.38 10.42 5.82
C ILE A 72 2.97 9.42 6.88
N ASP A 73 2.82 8.16 6.50
CA ASP A 73 2.39 7.08 7.37
C ASP A 73 3.54 6.09 7.64
N ASP A 74 4.27 6.35 8.71
CA ASP A 74 5.44 5.59 9.13
C ASP A 74 6.51 5.53 8.02
N ASN A 75 6.74 4.38 7.38
CA ASN A 75 7.71 4.25 6.29
C ASN A 75 7.11 4.51 4.89
N GLN A 76 5.89 5.03 4.79
CA GLN A 76 5.17 5.15 3.53
C GLN A 76 4.61 6.56 3.32
N ILE A 77 4.91 7.16 2.17
CA ILE A 77 4.29 8.41 1.72
C ILE A 77 3.09 8.07 0.82
N LEU A 78 1.93 8.59 1.18
CA LEU A 78 0.71 8.52 0.38
C LEU A 78 0.48 9.86 -0.31
N LEU A 79 0.27 9.83 -1.62
CA LEU A 79 -0.02 11.02 -2.41
C LEU A 79 -1.40 10.91 -3.06
N ASN A 80 -2.13 12.02 -3.07
CA ASN A 80 -3.35 12.20 -3.83
C ASN A 80 -3.17 13.38 -4.80
N ALA A 81 -3.37 13.12 -6.09
CA ALA A 81 -3.28 14.14 -7.12
C ALA A 81 -4.45 14.08 -8.11
N THR A 82 -4.70 15.18 -8.80
CA THR A 82 -5.67 15.27 -9.88
C THR A 82 -4.96 15.59 -11.18
N PHE A 83 -5.16 14.73 -12.17
CA PHE A 83 -4.61 14.88 -13.50
C PHE A 83 -5.70 15.26 -14.50
N GLU A 84 -5.45 16.36 -15.20
CA GLU A 84 -6.28 16.84 -16.31
C GLU A 84 -5.42 16.78 -17.59
N PRO A 85 -5.69 15.83 -18.50
CA PRO A 85 -4.89 15.63 -19.70
C PRO A 85 -4.99 16.82 -20.65
N GLY A 86 -3.88 17.12 -21.32
CA GLY A 86 -3.86 18.02 -22.47
C GLY A 86 -4.64 17.45 -23.65
N LYS A 87 -5.05 18.30 -24.61
CA LYS A 87 -5.91 17.91 -25.74
C LYS A 87 -5.34 16.76 -26.60
N GLU A 88 -4.03 16.60 -26.61
CA GLU A 88 -3.32 15.62 -27.43
C GLU A 88 -2.98 14.34 -26.65
N PHE A 89 -3.20 14.33 -25.33
CA PHE A 89 -2.94 13.18 -24.48
C PHE A 89 -4.08 12.17 -24.59
N LYS A 90 -3.80 11.04 -25.26
CA LYS A 90 -4.72 9.91 -25.38
C LYS A 90 -4.00 8.67 -24.85
N PRO A 91 -4.27 8.25 -23.60
CA PRO A 91 -3.60 7.09 -23.05
C PRO A 91 -4.21 5.82 -23.65
N ASP A 92 -3.38 4.98 -24.26
CA ASP A 92 -3.81 3.68 -24.81
C ASP A 92 -4.06 2.63 -23.71
N HIS A 93 -3.58 2.91 -22.50
CA HIS A 93 -3.67 2.07 -21.30
C HIS A 93 -3.95 2.90 -20.04
N GLN A 94 -4.08 2.24 -18.89
CA GLN A 94 -4.26 2.92 -17.61
C GLN A 94 -3.03 3.79 -17.28
N VAL A 95 -3.27 4.99 -16.73
CA VAL A 95 -2.25 5.99 -16.44
C VAL A 95 -1.64 5.70 -15.07
N PHE A 96 -0.33 5.50 -14.99
CA PHE A 96 0.35 5.18 -13.74
C PHE A 96 1.54 6.12 -13.52
N PHE A 97 1.26 7.37 -13.16
CA PHE A 97 2.35 8.31 -12.89
C PHE A 97 3.15 7.87 -11.67
N PHE A 98 4.45 7.64 -11.86
CA PHE A 98 5.36 7.23 -10.79
C PHE A 98 6.24 8.42 -10.39
N PRO A 99 6.07 8.95 -9.16
CA PRO A 99 6.94 10.00 -8.65
C PRO A 99 8.32 9.47 -8.26
N GLN A 100 9.33 10.33 -8.37
CA GLN A 100 10.51 10.33 -7.53
C GLN A 100 10.28 11.28 -6.36
N ILE A 101 10.74 10.93 -5.16
CA ILE A 101 10.60 11.75 -3.97
C ILE A 101 11.98 11.85 -3.30
N LEU A 102 12.42 13.07 -3.05
CA LEU A 102 13.52 13.33 -2.12
C LEU A 102 12.91 13.84 -0.80
N VAL A 103 13.42 13.33 0.31
CA VAL A 103 13.04 13.72 1.66
C VAL A 103 14.25 14.34 2.32
N ASN A 104 14.14 15.60 2.73
CA ASN A 104 15.27 16.38 3.26
C ASN A 104 16.51 16.30 2.33
N GLY A 105 16.27 16.27 1.01
CA GLY A 105 17.30 16.16 -0.02
C GLY A 105 17.85 14.75 -0.30
N GLN A 106 17.35 13.70 0.38
CA GLN A 106 17.82 12.30 0.20
C GLN A 106 16.75 11.39 -0.41
N ASP A 107 17.18 10.40 -1.20
CA ASP A 107 16.30 9.39 -1.81
C ASP A 107 16.25 8.13 -0.93
N TYR A 108 15.08 7.86 -0.37
CA TYR A 108 14.81 6.69 0.47
C TYR A 108 13.92 5.66 -0.23
N MET A 109 13.53 5.89 -1.48
CA MET A 109 12.50 5.09 -2.13
C MET A 109 12.95 3.65 -2.39
N VAL A 110 12.16 2.69 -1.94
CA VAL A 110 12.36 1.26 -2.25
C VAL A 110 11.30 0.68 -3.16
N ARG A 111 10.08 1.23 -3.11
CA ARG A 111 8.98 0.77 -3.96
C ARG A 111 7.96 1.87 -4.19
N ASN A 112 7.49 1.96 -5.43
CA ASN A 112 6.43 2.87 -5.83
C ASN A 112 5.21 2.08 -6.31
N GLY A 113 4.06 2.34 -5.69
CA GLY A 113 2.75 1.89 -6.15
C GLY A 113 1.95 3.07 -6.68
N GLY A 114 1.16 2.85 -7.73
CA GLY A 114 0.32 3.86 -8.33
C GLY A 114 -1.02 3.30 -8.80
N GLN A 115 -2.07 4.11 -8.71
CA GLN A 115 -3.37 3.82 -9.29
C GLN A 115 -4.00 5.10 -9.83
N SER A 116 -4.65 5.02 -10.99
CA SER A 116 -5.52 6.09 -11.49
C SER A 116 -6.99 5.66 -11.51
N ILE A 117 -7.87 6.57 -11.09
CA ILE A 117 -9.32 6.42 -11.17
C ILE A 117 -9.90 7.57 -11.99
N ALA A 118 -10.60 7.26 -13.09
CA ALA A 118 -11.30 8.27 -13.86
C ALA A 118 -12.49 8.83 -13.06
N LYS A 119 -12.52 10.14 -12.85
CA LYS A 119 -13.65 10.87 -12.24
C LYS A 119 -14.64 11.36 -13.30
N SER A 120 -14.12 11.69 -14.48
CA SER A 120 -14.90 12.05 -15.66
C SER A 120 -14.11 11.68 -16.93
N ALA A 121 -14.62 12.02 -18.12
CA ALA A 121 -13.97 11.71 -19.38
C ALA A 121 -12.52 12.21 -19.47
N ASN A 122 -12.18 13.31 -18.80
CA ASN A 122 -10.86 13.96 -18.87
C ASN A 122 -10.36 14.42 -17.49
N VAL A 123 -10.72 13.74 -16.40
CA VAL A 123 -10.19 14.07 -15.08
C VAL A 123 -9.92 12.77 -14.34
N TYR A 124 -8.69 12.59 -13.87
CA TYR A 124 -8.25 11.39 -13.19
C TYR A 124 -7.77 11.74 -11.78
N THR A 125 -8.18 10.96 -10.79
CA THR A 125 -7.52 10.94 -9.50
C THR A 125 -6.35 9.97 -9.56
N ILE A 126 -5.18 10.40 -9.09
CA ILE A 126 -3.95 9.64 -9.07
C ILE A 126 -3.61 9.41 -7.60
N TYR A 127 -3.50 8.14 -7.21
CA TYR A 127 -3.04 7.74 -5.89
C TYR A 127 -1.67 7.10 -6.02
N ASN A 128 -0.73 7.52 -5.18
CA ASN A 128 0.56 6.85 -5.05
C ASN A 128 0.81 6.42 -3.61
N SER A 129 1.48 5.28 -3.47
CA SER A 129 1.97 4.73 -2.21
C SER A 129 3.45 4.45 -2.39
N ILE A 130 4.29 5.26 -1.77
CA ILE A 130 5.74 5.19 -1.90
C ILE A 130 6.32 4.68 -0.60
N LYS A 131 6.94 3.50 -0.66
CA LYS A 131 7.57 2.84 0.48
C LYS A 131 9.04 3.25 0.55
N MET A 132 9.52 3.49 1.76
CA MET A 132 10.82 4.05 2.03
C MET A 132 11.67 3.12 2.89
N ASP A 133 12.98 3.07 2.62
CA ASP A 133 14.00 2.52 3.52
C ASP A 133 14.34 3.56 4.58
N ASP A 134 14.56 3.13 5.82
CA ASP A 134 15.15 3.95 6.89
C ASP A 134 14.62 5.40 6.97
N PHE A 135 13.29 5.52 6.90
CA PHE A 135 12.63 6.82 6.78
C PHE A 135 12.93 7.72 8.00
N PRO A 136 13.24 9.01 7.79
CA PRO A 136 13.58 9.92 8.88
C PRO A 136 12.45 10.07 9.90
N ALA A 137 12.84 10.21 11.16
CA ALA A 137 11.91 10.35 12.29
C ALA A 137 11.54 11.81 12.60
N ASP A 138 12.08 12.79 11.85
CA ASP A 138 11.77 14.21 12.05
C ASP A 138 10.26 14.47 11.88
N GLU A 139 9.70 15.30 12.77
CA GLU A 139 8.27 15.64 12.75
C GLU A 139 7.87 16.39 11.48
N GLN A 140 8.78 17.22 10.96
CA GLN A 140 8.60 18.04 9.75
C GLN A 140 9.60 17.60 8.70
N LEU A 141 9.13 17.40 7.48
CA LEU A 141 9.93 16.94 6.34
C LEU A 141 9.76 17.86 5.14
N GLU A 142 10.88 18.19 4.50
CA GLU A 142 10.89 18.82 3.18
C GLU A 142 10.82 17.74 2.10
N LEU A 143 9.78 17.77 1.28
CA LEU A 143 9.56 16.82 0.20
C LEU A 143 9.72 17.50 -1.16
N VAL A 144 10.60 16.94 -2.00
CA VAL A 144 10.68 17.26 -3.43
C VAL A 144 10.07 16.10 -4.21
N ILE A 145 8.85 16.31 -4.72
CA ILE A 145 8.05 15.29 -5.42
C ILE A 145 8.08 15.59 -6.91
N ARG A 146 8.67 14.68 -7.69
CA ARG A 146 8.83 14.82 -9.14
C ARG A 146 8.17 13.66 -9.88
N TYR A 147 7.05 13.92 -10.53
CA TYR A 147 6.38 12.94 -11.40
C TYR A 147 7.12 12.84 -12.73
N LYS A 148 8.15 11.99 -12.73
CA LYS A 148 9.11 11.86 -13.82
C LYS A 148 8.78 10.79 -14.83
N ASP A 149 7.94 9.81 -14.49
CA ASP A 149 7.62 8.68 -15.35
C ASP A 149 6.10 8.52 -15.53
N TRP A 150 5.65 8.33 -16.77
CA TRP A 150 4.26 8.04 -17.13
C TRP A 150 3.84 6.65 -16.70
N ASN A 151 4.76 5.70 -16.89
CA ASN A 151 4.69 4.28 -16.56
C ASN A 151 6.13 3.84 -16.23
N VAL A 152 6.35 2.54 -15.99
CA VAL A 152 7.68 2.02 -15.63
C VAL A 152 8.75 2.25 -16.73
N GLU A 153 8.36 2.47 -17.98
CA GLU A 153 9.26 2.51 -19.14
C GLU A 153 9.41 3.90 -19.79
N THR A 154 8.44 4.79 -19.56
CA THR A 154 8.28 6.03 -20.33
C THR A 154 8.55 7.26 -19.46
N PRO A 155 9.72 7.91 -19.60
CA PRO A 155 10.01 9.14 -18.89
C PRO A 155 9.23 10.32 -19.48
N ILE A 156 8.99 11.33 -18.65
CA ILE A 156 8.33 12.59 -18.97
C ILE A 156 9.42 13.64 -19.18
N GLU A 157 9.48 14.23 -20.38
CA GLU A 157 10.53 15.20 -20.76
C GLU A 157 10.60 16.41 -19.81
N LYS A 158 9.43 16.91 -19.37
CA LYS A 158 9.30 17.99 -18.39
C LYS A 158 8.42 17.52 -17.24
N PRO A 159 8.99 16.85 -16.24
CA PRO A 159 8.25 16.33 -15.10
C PRO A 159 7.49 17.42 -14.36
N TRP A 160 6.33 17.09 -13.82
CA TRP A 160 5.70 17.93 -12.82
C TRP A 160 6.49 17.82 -11.51
N GLU A 161 6.80 18.95 -10.90
CA GLU A 161 7.60 19.02 -9.68
C GLU A 161 6.89 19.86 -8.62
N PHE A 162 6.93 19.40 -7.38
CA PHE A 162 6.33 20.04 -6.23
C PHE A 162 7.30 20.04 -5.06
N GLN A 163 7.38 21.17 -4.37
CA GLN A 163 8.03 21.30 -3.07
C GLN A 163 6.95 21.45 -2.00
N VAL A 164 7.01 20.58 -1.00
CA VAL A 164 6.01 20.46 0.07
C VAL A 164 6.72 20.29 1.40
N ASP A 165 6.40 21.14 2.36
CA ASP A 165 6.71 20.91 3.77
C ASP A 165 5.55 20.10 4.35
N ALA A 166 5.83 18.89 4.82
CA ALA A 166 4.81 17.97 5.33
C ALA A 166 5.13 17.54 6.76
N SER A 167 4.07 17.41 7.57
CA SER A 167 4.18 16.94 8.96
C SER A 167 3.80 15.47 9.07
N GLN A 168 4.55 14.72 9.87
CA GLN A 168 4.17 13.39 10.36
C GLN A 168 3.90 13.38 11.87
N GLU A 169 3.97 14.53 12.54
CA GLU A 169 3.89 14.68 14.00
C GLU A 169 2.66 13.98 14.61
N GLN A 170 1.46 14.28 14.09
CA GLN A 170 0.23 13.74 14.64
C GLN A 170 0.15 12.21 14.52
N LEU A 171 0.57 11.64 13.37
CA LEU A 171 0.63 10.18 13.20
C LEU A 171 1.72 9.54 14.08
N GLN A 172 2.83 10.23 14.33
CA GLN A 172 3.84 9.75 15.26
C GLN A 172 3.37 9.75 16.72
N GLN A 173 2.51 10.69 17.11
CA GLN A 173 1.88 10.73 18.43
C GLN A 173 0.80 9.66 18.60
N ASP A 174 -0.01 9.44 17.56
CA ASP A 174 -1.13 8.51 17.59
C ASP A 174 -0.76 7.07 17.21
N ARG A 175 0.52 6.80 16.89
CA ARG A 175 0.96 5.43 16.59
C ARG A 175 1.17 4.60 17.85
N GLU A 176 0.89 3.31 17.69
CA GLU A 176 1.21 2.27 18.64
C GLU A 176 2.40 1.46 18.14
N ILE A 177 3.42 1.32 18.97
CA ILE A 177 4.57 0.46 18.68
C ILE A 177 4.52 -0.73 19.64
N PHE A 178 4.58 -1.92 19.07
CA PHE A 178 4.67 -3.18 19.80
C PHE A 178 6.05 -3.76 19.54
N SER A 179 6.94 -3.64 20.51
CA SER A 179 8.29 -4.23 20.46
C SER A 179 8.18 -5.76 20.61
N ILE A 180 8.82 -6.53 19.73
CA ILE A 180 8.69 -7.99 19.67
C ILE A 180 10.03 -8.69 19.94
N ASP A 181 11.04 -8.39 19.13
CA ASP A 181 12.38 -9.00 19.17
C ASP A 181 12.36 -10.53 19.28
N LYS A 182 11.58 -11.19 18.41
CA LYS A 182 11.45 -12.66 18.41
C LYS A 182 11.90 -13.29 17.12
N LYS A 183 12.74 -14.31 17.27
CA LYS A 183 13.13 -15.21 16.19
C LYS A 183 12.03 -16.21 15.87
N VAL A 184 11.77 -16.39 14.59
CA VAL A 184 10.89 -17.40 14.02
C VAL A 184 11.61 -18.12 12.89
N LYS A 185 11.32 -19.41 12.73
CA LYS A 185 11.83 -20.17 11.58
C LYS A 185 10.98 -19.88 10.35
N HIS A 186 11.66 -19.54 9.27
CA HIS A 186 11.08 -19.43 7.94
C HIS A 186 10.94 -20.81 7.29
N ILE A 187 10.24 -20.88 6.14
CA ILE A 187 9.97 -22.14 5.43
C ILE A 187 11.26 -22.81 4.91
N ASP A 188 12.28 -22.01 4.62
CA ASP A 188 13.62 -22.44 4.20
C ASP A 188 14.56 -22.77 5.39
N GLN A 189 14.03 -22.82 6.61
CA GLN A 189 14.77 -23.01 7.87
C GLN A 189 15.65 -21.84 8.30
N GLN A 190 15.65 -20.72 7.56
CA GLN A 190 16.33 -19.50 7.99
C GLN A 190 15.65 -18.92 9.24
N GLU A 191 16.43 -18.32 10.14
CA GLU A 191 15.90 -17.53 11.24
C GLU A 191 15.56 -16.12 10.76
N ILE A 192 14.31 -15.71 10.99
CA ILE A 192 13.83 -14.35 10.80
C ILE A 192 13.56 -13.75 12.17
N THR A 193 14.03 -12.53 12.41
CA THR A 193 13.72 -11.77 13.61
C THR A 193 12.57 -10.82 13.30
N ILE A 194 11.47 -10.93 14.03
CA ILE A 194 10.38 -9.96 14.00
C ILE A 194 10.74 -8.88 15.01
N ASP A 195 10.96 -7.66 14.52
CA ASP A 195 11.45 -6.53 15.30
C ASP A 195 10.30 -5.90 16.08
N LYS A 196 9.31 -5.41 15.33
CA LYS A 196 8.21 -4.63 15.86
C LYS A 196 6.98 -4.70 14.97
N VAL A 197 5.83 -4.35 15.55
CA VAL A 197 4.63 -3.96 14.83
C VAL A 197 4.35 -2.50 15.11
N VAL A 198 4.16 -1.71 14.06
CA VAL A 198 3.75 -0.30 14.14
C VAL A 198 2.34 -0.20 13.62
N SER A 199 1.44 0.37 14.42
CA SER A 199 0.06 0.60 14.05
C SER A 199 -0.26 2.07 14.15
N THR A 200 -0.72 2.67 13.06
CA THR A 200 -1.19 4.04 12.99
C THR A 200 -2.70 4.03 12.75
N PRO A 201 -3.39 5.17 12.93
CA PRO A 201 -4.78 5.32 12.50
C PRO A 201 -5.06 4.94 11.03
N ILE A 202 -4.02 4.87 10.19
CA ILE A 202 -4.12 4.57 8.76
C ILE A 202 -3.83 3.10 8.47
N SER A 203 -2.93 2.46 9.19
CA SER A 203 -2.45 1.13 8.85
C SER A 203 -1.77 0.38 9.99
N THR A 204 -1.44 -0.88 9.75
CA THR A 204 -0.54 -1.65 10.59
C THR A 204 0.55 -2.30 9.74
N THR A 205 1.80 -2.15 10.16
CA THR A 205 2.98 -2.71 9.50
C THR A 205 3.80 -3.56 10.47
N ILE A 206 4.17 -4.76 10.03
CA ILE A 206 5.15 -5.62 10.68
C ILE A 206 6.51 -5.35 10.05
N TYR A 207 7.51 -5.16 10.90
CA TYR A 207 8.91 -5.05 10.52
C TYR A 207 9.68 -6.28 10.98
N PHE A 208 10.46 -6.85 10.06
CA PHE A 208 11.28 -8.01 10.36
C PHE A 208 12.54 -8.02 9.48
N HIS A 209 13.55 -8.73 9.95
CA HIS A 209 14.80 -8.88 9.23
C HIS A 209 15.34 -10.31 9.31
N ALA A 210 16.31 -10.60 8.44
CA ALA A 210 17.06 -11.84 8.41
C ALA A 210 18.54 -11.54 8.18
N GLU A 211 19.43 -12.44 8.62
CA GLU A 211 20.88 -12.28 8.45
C GLU A 211 21.32 -12.40 6.98
N GLU A 212 20.59 -13.20 6.20
CA GLU A 212 20.82 -13.41 4.77
C GLU A 212 19.57 -13.00 3.97
N SER A 213 19.75 -12.71 2.69
CA SER A 213 18.67 -12.26 1.81
C SER A 213 17.56 -13.30 1.69
N VAL A 214 16.31 -12.87 1.85
CA VAL A 214 15.12 -13.74 1.69
C VAL A 214 14.51 -13.46 0.32
N VAL A 215 14.43 -14.43 -0.60
CA VAL A 215 13.89 -14.17 -1.95
C VAL A 215 12.44 -14.67 -2.08
N ASN A 216 11.50 -13.76 -2.39
CA ASN A 216 10.15 -13.96 -2.95
C ASN A 216 9.17 -15.00 -2.32
N ASP A 217 9.52 -15.60 -1.19
CA ASP A 217 8.67 -16.43 -0.33
C ASP A 217 8.63 -15.93 1.12
N ALA A 218 8.97 -14.66 1.35
CA ALA A 218 9.04 -14.05 2.68
C ALA A 218 7.80 -14.38 3.54
N LEU A 219 8.07 -14.60 4.84
CA LEU A 219 7.09 -15.03 5.82
C LEU A 219 5.81 -14.18 5.78
N HIS A 220 4.67 -14.82 5.56
CA HIS A 220 3.38 -14.16 5.65
C HIS A 220 2.89 -14.16 7.10
N PHE A 221 2.04 -13.20 7.42
CA PHE A 221 1.51 -13.04 8.76
C PHE A 221 0.01 -12.79 8.75
N LYS A 222 -0.65 -13.20 9.82
CA LYS A 222 -1.92 -12.61 10.24
C LYS A 222 -1.84 -12.16 11.68
N ILE A 223 -2.58 -11.12 12.01
CA ILE A 223 -2.79 -10.67 13.39
C ILE A 223 -4.21 -11.03 13.82
N GLN A 224 -4.36 -11.37 15.10
CA GLN A 224 -5.64 -11.73 15.69
C GLN A 224 -5.86 -10.95 17.00
N SER A 225 -7.03 -10.35 17.15
CA SER A 225 -7.48 -9.68 18.38
C SER A 225 -7.86 -10.69 19.45
N LYS A 226 -8.08 -10.21 20.68
CA LYS A 226 -8.54 -11.09 21.78
C LYS A 226 -9.94 -11.64 21.53
N SER A 227 -10.78 -10.90 20.81
CA SER A 227 -12.14 -11.31 20.41
C SER A 227 -12.17 -12.35 19.29
N GLY A 228 -11.02 -12.62 18.67
CA GLY A 228 -10.86 -13.63 17.61
C GLY A 228 -10.93 -13.08 16.19
N GLN A 229 -11.21 -11.79 16.00
CA GLN A 229 -11.12 -11.13 14.70
C GLN A 229 -9.67 -11.18 14.19
N SER A 230 -9.49 -11.43 12.90
CA SER A 230 -8.17 -11.63 12.31
C SER A 230 -8.03 -10.94 10.96
N TRP A 231 -6.82 -10.45 10.68
CA TRP A 231 -6.45 -9.75 9.47
C TRP A 231 -5.16 -10.35 8.92
N ALA A 232 -5.16 -10.71 7.64
CA ALA A 232 -3.98 -11.19 6.94
C ALA A 232 -3.21 -10.00 6.37
N PHE A 233 -1.89 -10.01 6.52
CA PHE A 233 -1.03 -8.98 5.95
C PHE A 233 -0.81 -9.21 4.46
N ALA A 234 -0.65 -8.10 3.73
CA ALA A 234 -0.27 -8.16 2.33
C ALA A 234 1.12 -8.79 2.15
N THR A 235 1.42 -9.21 0.93
CA THR A 235 2.73 -9.77 0.57
C THR A 235 3.86 -8.86 1.08
N PRO A 236 4.83 -9.41 1.84
CA PRO A 236 5.95 -8.63 2.32
C PRO A 236 6.74 -7.98 1.18
N TYR A 237 7.40 -6.87 1.49
CA TYR A 237 8.20 -6.10 0.57
C TYR A 237 9.57 -5.79 1.19
N PRO A 238 10.65 -5.80 0.38
CA PRO A 238 11.96 -5.46 0.88
C PRO A 238 11.99 -3.98 1.25
N LEU A 239 12.66 -3.69 2.36
CA LEU A 239 12.95 -2.33 2.83
C LEU A 239 14.36 -1.90 2.50
N ASN A 240 15.21 -2.78 1.96
CA ASN A 240 16.56 -2.44 1.55
C ASN A 240 16.97 -3.24 0.31
N LYS A 241 18.06 -2.82 -0.34
CA LYS A 241 18.54 -3.45 -1.59
C LYS A 241 19.08 -4.86 -1.36
N GLU A 242 19.58 -5.14 -0.16
CA GLU A 242 20.13 -6.44 0.22
C GLU A 242 19.03 -7.49 0.45
N GLY A 243 17.76 -7.09 0.57
CA GLY A 243 16.64 -8.00 0.83
C GLY A 243 16.72 -8.67 2.20
N THR A 244 17.34 -8.00 3.17
CA THR A 244 17.48 -8.49 4.55
C THR A 244 16.50 -7.84 5.51
N ARG A 245 15.94 -6.68 5.17
CA ARG A 245 14.91 -5.96 5.93
C ARG A 245 13.60 -5.98 5.16
N TRP A 246 12.49 -6.18 5.85
CA TRP A 246 11.18 -6.37 5.24
C TRP A 246 10.08 -5.66 6.01
N GLY A 247 9.08 -5.20 5.25
CA GLY A 247 7.82 -4.71 5.76
C GLY A 247 6.67 -5.58 5.24
N SER A 248 5.64 -5.79 6.06
CA SER A 248 4.38 -6.39 5.62
C SER A 248 3.24 -5.59 6.25
N ARG A 249 2.28 -5.17 5.43
CA ARG A 249 1.33 -4.09 5.80
C ARG A 249 -0.12 -4.47 5.54
N VAL A 250 -1.01 -3.98 6.40
CA VAL A 250 -2.46 -3.94 6.24
C VAL A 250 -2.90 -2.49 6.32
N ASP A 251 -3.54 -1.98 5.27
CA ASP A 251 -4.17 -0.66 5.30
C ASP A 251 -5.52 -0.73 6.03
N ALA A 252 -5.96 0.39 6.59
CA ALA A 252 -7.21 0.53 7.35
C ALA A 252 -7.32 -0.43 8.55
N LEU A 253 -6.20 -0.68 9.24
CA LEU A 253 -6.16 -1.44 10.49
C LEU A 253 -5.41 -0.65 11.55
N TYR A 254 -6.13 -0.14 12.56
CA TYR A 254 -5.56 0.48 13.74
C TYR A 254 -5.76 -0.43 14.96
N LEU A 255 -4.66 -0.78 15.64
CA LEU A 255 -4.65 -1.73 16.76
C LEU A 255 -4.91 -1.01 18.09
N THR A 256 -6.18 -0.92 18.48
CA THR A 256 -6.59 -0.20 19.70
C THR A 256 -6.64 -1.08 20.96
N GLU A 257 -6.55 -2.41 20.84
CA GLU A 257 -6.54 -3.30 22.00
C GLU A 257 -5.15 -3.41 22.64
N LYS A 258 -5.11 -3.72 23.94
CA LYS A 258 -3.83 -3.91 24.65
C LYS A 258 -3.05 -5.16 24.21
N ASN A 259 -3.72 -6.17 23.65
CA ASN A 259 -3.13 -7.47 23.39
C ASN A 259 -3.60 -8.02 22.03
N TYR A 260 -2.65 -8.48 21.24
CA TYR A 260 -2.91 -9.20 20.00
C TYR A 260 -2.04 -10.46 19.92
N THR A 261 -2.37 -11.31 18.95
CA THR A 261 -1.56 -12.47 18.61
C THR A 261 -1.13 -12.36 17.15
N LEU A 262 0.17 -12.27 16.92
CA LEU A 262 0.80 -12.35 15.60
C LEU A 262 1.07 -13.81 15.25
N ILE A 263 0.65 -14.25 14.07
CA ILE A 263 0.68 -15.65 13.65
C ILE A 263 1.40 -15.75 12.30
N PRO A 264 2.57 -16.40 12.26
CA PRO A 264 3.24 -16.75 11.01
C PRO A 264 2.40 -17.75 10.19
N ILE A 265 2.17 -17.45 8.92
CA ILE A 265 1.39 -18.24 7.99
C ILE A 265 2.15 -18.45 6.67
N ASN A 266 1.77 -19.47 5.90
CA ASN A 266 2.20 -19.62 4.51
C ASN A 266 1.29 -18.83 3.56
N LYS A 267 1.57 -18.90 2.25
CA LYS A 267 0.78 -18.25 1.19
C LYS A 267 -0.68 -18.72 1.17
N GLU A 268 -0.95 -19.95 1.58
CA GLU A 268 -2.29 -20.54 1.68
C GLU A 268 -3.02 -20.18 2.99
N GLY A 269 -2.40 -19.42 3.88
CA GLY A 269 -2.99 -18.97 5.15
C GLY A 269 -2.92 -19.98 6.30
N SER A 270 -2.25 -21.11 6.11
CA SER A 270 -2.01 -22.11 7.14
C SER A 270 -0.90 -21.67 8.09
N LYS A 271 -1.09 -21.90 9.40
CA LYS A 271 -0.10 -21.56 10.43
C LYS A 271 1.15 -22.42 10.28
N ILE A 272 2.32 -21.78 10.22
CA ILE A 272 3.61 -22.47 10.06
C ILE A 272 4.60 -22.24 11.21
N GLY A 273 4.26 -21.37 12.17
CA GLY A 273 5.12 -21.05 13.30
C GLY A 273 4.37 -20.89 14.62
N ALA A 274 5.11 -20.73 15.72
CA ALA A 274 4.53 -20.39 17.00
C ALA A 274 3.83 -19.03 16.94
N ALA A 275 2.68 -18.93 17.61
CA ALA A 275 1.96 -17.67 17.70
C ALA A 275 2.65 -16.77 18.74
N ILE A 276 2.81 -15.49 18.41
CA ILE A 276 3.50 -14.50 19.23
C ILE A 276 2.47 -13.58 19.84
N LYS A 277 2.36 -13.58 21.17
CA LYS A 277 1.58 -12.57 21.88
C LYS A 277 2.33 -11.25 21.83
N ILE A 278 1.65 -10.21 21.37
CA ILE A 278 2.17 -8.83 21.38
C ILE A 278 1.28 -8.00 22.32
N LYS A 279 1.91 -7.12 23.09
CA LYS A 279 1.26 -6.25 24.06
C LYS A 279 1.73 -4.83 23.83
N LYS A 280 0.82 -3.87 23.95
CA LYS A 280 1.17 -2.44 23.89
C LYS A 280 2.14 -2.11 25.04
N ASP A 281 3.18 -1.34 24.73
CA ASP A 281 4.12 -0.82 25.73
C ASP A 281 3.36 0.12 26.70
N GLU A 282 3.59 -0.03 28.01
CA GLU A 282 2.90 0.74 29.07
C GLU A 282 3.58 2.08 29.37
#